data_AF-A0A533V527-F1
#
_entry.id   AF-A0A533V527-F1
#
_cell.length_a   1.000
_cell.length_b   1.000
_cell.length_c   1.000
_cell.angle_alpha   90.00
_cell.angle_beta   90.00
_cell.angle_gamma   90.00
#
_symmetry.space_group_name_H-M   'P 1'
#
loop_
_entity.id
_entity.type
_entity.pdbx_description
1 polymer ?
#
loop_
_entity_poly.entity_id
_entity_poly.type
_entity_poly.pdbx_seq_one_letter_code
_entity_poly.pdbx_strand_id
1 'polypeptide(L)'
;MISKDELEYLAQISKINLSEDEAKKFPQQLDKTIEYIDILEELASDDSNVLDLQEMSFDELRDDVVRMSGGLRITKNLTEDGFLRGPKMK
;
A
#
# COMPACT_ATOMS: atom_id res chain seq x y z
N MET A 1 1.35 2.06 -22.47
CA MET A 1 0.45 3.22 -22.28
C MET A 1 -0.77 2.73 -21.54
N ILE A 2 -0.93 3.16 -20.30
CA ILE A 2 -2.03 2.76 -19.44
C ILE A 2 -3.33 3.37 -19.95
N SER A 3 -4.33 2.51 -20.11
CA SER A 3 -5.68 2.91 -20.45
C SER A 3 -6.38 3.56 -19.24
N LYS A 4 -7.41 4.36 -19.54
CA LYS A 4 -8.24 4.97 -18.49
C LYS A 4 -8.90 3.90 -17.60
N ASP A 5 -9.35 2.80 -18.19
CA ASP A 5 -10.02 1.71 -17.48
C ASP A 5 -9.08 1.00 -16.50
N GLU A 6 -7.81 0.79 -16.89
CA GLU A 6 -6.78 0.24 -16.01
C GLU A 6 -6.47 1.18 -14.83
N LEU A 7 -6.44 2.49 -15.07
CA LEU A 7 -6.24 3.48 -14.01
C LEU A 7 -7.44 3.52 -13.04
N GLU A 8 -8.67 3.44 -13.55
CA GLU A 8 -9.88 3.40 -12.72
C GLU A 8 -9.91 2.12 -11.86
N TYR A 9 -9.50 0.99 -12.43
CA TYR A 9 -9.35 -0.27 -11.70
C TYR A 9 -8.30 -0.16 -10.57
N LEU A 10 -7.13 0.41 -10.87
CA LEU A 10 -6.08 0.67 -9.87
C LEU A 10 -6.56 1.59 -8.74
N ALA A 11 -7.34 2.62 -9.06
CA ALA A 11 -7.92 3.52 -8.08
C ALA A 11 -8.93 2.80 -7.17
N GLN A 12 -9.75 1.92 -7.75
CA GLN A 12 -10.75 1.14 -7.01
C GLN A 12 -10.12 0.18 -5.99
N ILE A 13 -9.05 -0.53 -6.37
CA ILE A 13 -8.35 -1.44 -5.44
C ILE A 13 -7.62 -0.65 -4.34
N SER A 14 -7.14 0.56 -4.68
CA SER A 14 -6.42 1.45 -3.76
C SER A 14 -7.33 2.32 -2.89
N LYS A 15 -8.66 2.25 -3.09
CA LYS A 15 -9.66 3.10 -2.41
C LYS A 15 -9.42 4.60 -2.61
N ILE A 16 -8.95 4.97 -3.80
CA ILE A 16 -8.71 6.35 -4.21
C ILE A 16 -9.86 6.78 -5.11
N ASN A 17 -10.46 7.94 -4.82
CA ASN A 17 -11.41 8.58 -5.72
C ASN A 17 -10.64 9.54 -6.63
N LEU A 18 -10.65 9.28 -7.93
CA LEU A 18 -10.03 10.14 -8.93
C LEU A 18 -11.01 11.20 -9.43
N SER A 19 -10.54 12.44 -9.55
CA SER A 19 -11.21 13.48 -10.33
C SER A 19 -11.02 13.27 -11.83
N GLU A 20 -11.83 13.94 -12.66
CA GLU A 20 -11.69 13.85 -14.12
C GLU A 20 -10.33 14.39 -14.62
N ASP A 21 -9.79 15.42 -13.97
CA ASP A 21 -8.49 16.00 -14.34
C ASP A 21 -7.35 15.04 -14.00
N GLU A 22 -7.42 14.38 -12.85
CA GLU A 22 -6.47 13.34 -12.44
C GLU A 22 -6.54 12.14 -13.37
N ALA A 23 -7.75 11.69 -13.75
CA ALA A 23 -7.94 10.58 -14.68
C ALA A 23 -7.34 10.86 -16.08
N LYS A 24 -7.21 12.13 -16.49
CA LYS A 24 -6.54 12.53 -17.74
C LYS A 24 -5.02 12.64 -17.59
N LYS A 25 -4.54 13.09 -16.43
CA LYS A 25 -3.11 13.39 -16.21
C LYS A 25 -2.31 12.16 -15.78
N PHE A 26 -2.87 11.36 -14.88
CA PHE A 26 -2.17 10.25 -14.24
C PHE A 26 -1.75 9.13 -15.20
N PRO A 27 -2.48 8.80 -16.28
CA PRO A 27 -2.00 7.77 -17.23
C PRO A 27 -0.60 8.10 -17.76
N GLN A 28 -0.39 9.36 -18.18
CA GLN A 28 0.90 9.82 -18.72
C GLN A 28 2.01 9.84 -17.67
N GLN A 29 1.69 10.12 -16.41
CA GLN A 29 2.68 10.14 -15.34
C GLN A 29 3.07 8.72 -14.94
N LEU A 30 2.08 7.82 -14.86
CA LEU A 30 2.30 6.42 -14.50
C LEU A 30 3.07 5.68 -15.60
N ASP A 31 2.79 5.97 -16.87
CA ASP A 31 3.57 5.45 -18.00
C ASP A 31 5.05 5.80 -17.88
N LYS A 32 5.38 7.06 -17.55
CA LYS A 32 6.78 7.48 -17.35
C LYS A 32 7.44 6.78 -16.16
N THR A 33 6.67 6.50 -15.11
CA THR A 33 7.17 5.78 -13.94
C THR A 33 7.46 4.32 -14.29
N ILE A 34 6.59 3.67 -15.08
CA ILE A 34 6.82 2.30 -15.55
C ILE A 34 8.02 2.25 -16.47
N GLU A 35 8.10 3.14 -17.46
CA GLU A 35 9.26 3.23 -18.38
C GLU A 35 10.58 3.42 -17.62
N TYR A 36 10.57 4.18 -16.53
CA TYR A 36 11.74 4.32 -15.67
C TYR A 36 12.10 3.02 -14.91
N ILE A 37 11.11 2.24 -14.50
CA ILE A 37 11.30 0.97 -13.79
C ILE A 37 11.75 -0.13 -14.76
N ASP A 38 11.36 -0.07 -16.03
CA ASP A 38 11.74 -1.05 -17.07
C ASP A 38 13.27 -1.13 -17.26
N ILE A 39 14.04 -0.11 -16.85
CA ILE A 39 15.51 -0.14 -16.79
C ILE A 39 16.02 -1.32 -15.94
N LEU A 40 15.24 -1.77 -14.96
CA LEU A 40 15.59 -2.93 -14.13
C LEU A 40 15.52 -4.25 -14.91
N GLU A 41 14.74 -4.34 -15.98
CA GLU A 41 14.71 -5.53 -16.85
C GLU A 41 16.04 -5.71 -17.58
N GLU A 42 16.70 -4.63 -17.99
CA GLU A 42 18.03 -4.69 -18.62
C GLU A 42 19.12 -5.16 -17.64
N LEU A 43 18.91 -4.94 -16.34
CA LEU A 43 19.86 -5.30 -15.28
C LEU A 43 19.57 -6.67 -14.66
N ALA A 44 18.42 -7.28 -14.99
CA ALA A 44 18.04 -8.58 -14.47
C ALA A 44 18.97 -9.67 -15.04
N SER A 45 19.74 -10.31 -14.16
CA SER A 45 20.54 -11.51 -14.46
C SER A 45 19.80 -12.75 -13.97
N ASP A 46 19.95 -13.87 -14.68
CA ASP A 46 19.40 -15.19 -14.27
C ASP A 46 19.95 -15.65 -12.91
N ASP A 47 21.08 -15.09 -12.45
CA ASP A 47 21.67 -15.32 -11.12
C ASP A 47 21.16 -14.33 -10.05
N SER A 48 20.04 -13.64 -10.29
CA SER A 48 19.44 -12.75 -9.29
C SER A 48 18.95 -13.57 -8.09
N ASN A 49 19.77 -13.58 -7.03
CA ASN A 49 19.31 -14.04 -5.73
C ASN A 49 18.12 -13.18 -5.33
N VAL A 50 16.95 -13.80 -5.14
CA VAL A 50 15.85 -13.16 -4.42
C VAL A 50 16.44 -12.74 -3.09
N LEU A 51 16.54 -11.43 -2.86
CA LEU A 51 16.88 -10.87 -1.57
C LEU A 51 15.71 -11.19 -0.64
N ASP A 52 15.70 -12.41 -0.13
CA ASP A 52 14.86 -12.77 1.00
C ASP A 52 15.45 -12.07 2.21
N LEU A 53 15.08 -10.81 2.37
CA LEU A 53 15.49 -9.96 3.48
C LEU A 53 14.93 -10.46 4.83
N GLN A 54 14.22 -11.59 4.83
CA GLN A 54 13.56 -12.19 5.98
C GLN A 54 13.91 -13.68 6.09
N GLU A 55 15.18 -14.01 6.26
CA GLU A 55 15.51 -15.24 6.97
C GLU A 55 14.99 -15.08 8.41
N MET A 56 13.81 -15.63 8.67
CA MET A 56 13.20 -15.59 10.00
C MET A 56 14.06 -16.41 10.96
N SER A 57 14.84 -15.73 11.81
CA SER A 57 15.61 -16.39 12.85
C SER A 57 14.69 -16.78 14.01
N PHE A 58 14.88 -17.97 14.57
CA PHE A 58 14.18 -18.39 15.79
C PHE A 58 14.51 -17.50 17.00
N ASP A 59 15.59 -16.72 16.93
CA ASP A 59 15.96 -15.73 17.95
C ASP A 59 15.09 -14.45 17.92
N GLU A 60 14.27 -14.25 16.88
CA GLU A 60 13.41 -13.06 16.72
C GLU A 60 11.97 -13.27 17.23
N LEU A 61 11.69 -14.38 17.91
CA LEU A 61 10.38 -14.63 18.47
C LEU A 61 10.05 -13.64 19.59
N ARG A 62 8.79 -13.19 19.63
CA ARG A 62 8.30 -12.32 20.72
C ARG A 62 8.03 -13.16 21.97
N ASP A 63 8.59 -12.74 23.10
CA ASP A 63 8.25 -13.30 24.41
C ASP A 63 6.76 -13.16 24.74
N ASP A 64 6.19 -14.18 25.39
CA ASP A 64 4.80 -14.16 25.87
C ASP A 64 4.64 -13.37 27.18
N VAL A 65 4.95 -12.09 27.12
CA VAL A 65 4.85 -11.16 28.25
C VAL A 65 3.82 -10.08 27.92
N VAL A 66 2.92 -9.83 28.88
CA VAL A 66 1.90 -8.77 28.78
C VAL A 66 2.60 -7.41 28.75
N ARG A 67 2.33 -6.62 27.70
CA ARG A 67 2.77 -5.23 27.58
C ARG A 67 1.55 -4.31 27.63
N MET A 68 1.64 -3.23 28.41
CA MET A 68 0.56 -2.24 28.44
C MET A 68 0.49 -1.47 27.13
N SER A 69 -0.72 -1.31 26.60
CA SER A 69 -0.94 -0.55 25.36
C SER A 69 -0.66 0.94 25.60
N GLY A 70 0.53 1.40 25.23
CA GLY A 70 0.94 2.81 25.33
C GLY A 70 0.52 3.69 24.16
N GLY A 71 -0.49 3.27 23.39
CA GLY A 71 -0.82 3.90 22.11
C GLY A 71 -1.29 5.35 22.24
N LEU A 72 -0.89 6.18 21.28
CA LEU A 72 -1.51 7.48 21.02
C LEU A 72 -3.03 7.32 20.97
N ARG A 73 -3.74 8.15 21.74
CA ARG A 73 -5.20 8.08 21.80
C ARG A 73 -5.78 8.41 20.43
N ILE A 74 -6.56 7.49 19.87
CA ILE A 74 -7.31 7.75 18.64
C ILE A 74 -8.39 8.77 18.97
N THR A 75 -8.32 9.95 18.38
CA THR A 75 -9.27 11.04 18.63
C THR A 75 -10.32 11.17 17.54
N LYS A 76 -9.98 10.81 16.30
CA LYS A 76 -10.88 10.95 15.16
C LYS A 76 -11.95 9.87 15.20
N ASN A 77 -13.22 10.28 15.10
CA ASN A 77 -14.40 9.40 15.08
C ASN A 77 -14.60 8.53 16.33
N LEU A 78 -13.96 8.85 17.46
CA LEU A 78 -14.17 8.12 18.72
C LEU A 78 -15.52 8.51 19.33
N THR A 79 -16.31 7.51 19.75
CA THR A 79 -17.56 7.70 20.49
C THR A 79 -17.30 7.87 21.98
N GLU A 80 -18.30 8.37 22.71
CA GLU A 80 -18.26 8.47 24.17
C GLU A 80 -18.06 7.09 24.84
N ASP A 81 -18.67 6.05 24.26
CA ASP A 81 -18.52 4.66 24.69
C ASP A 81 -17.18 3.99 24.31
N GLY A 82 -16.26 4.72 23.65
CA GLY A 82 -14.92 4.23 23.31
C GLY A 82 -14.79 3.44 21.99
N PHE A 83 -15.77 3.52 21.08
CA PHE A 83 -15.74 2.86 19.78
C PHE A 83 -15.41 3.82 18.64
N LEU A 84 -14.94 3.30 17.50
CA LEU A 84 -14.77 4.09 16.29
C LEU A 84 -16.06 4.09 15.46
N ARG A 85 -16.61 5.28 15.20
CA ARG A 85 -17.76 5.48 14.34
C ARG A 85 -17.35 5.38 12.87
N GLY A 86 -18.02 4.51 12.13
CA GLY A 86 -17.84 4.35 10.69
C GLY A 86 -19.16 4.05 9.98
N PRO A 87 -19.19 4.13 8.64
CA PRO A 87 -20.35 3.70 7.87
C PRO A 87 -20.59 2.21 8.09
N LYS A 88 -21.85 1.81 8.16
CA LYS A 88 -22.24 0.40 8.27
C LYS A 88 -21.85 -0.33 6.98
N MET A 89 -21.07 -1.41 7.11
CA MET A 89 -20.82 -2.32 6.00
C MET A 89 -22.15 -2.93 5.54
N LYS A 90 -22.44 -2.83 4.25
CA LYS A 90 -23.60 -3.48 3.62
C LYS A 90 -23.24 -4.89 3.20
#